data_AF-A0A520IUS3-F1
#
_entry.id   AF-A0A520IUS3-F1
#
_cell.length_a   1.000
_cell.length_b   1.000
_cell.length_c   1.000
_cell.angle_alpha   90.00
_cell.angle_beta   90.00
_cell.angle_gamma   90.00
#
_symmetry.space_group_name_H-M   'P 1'
#
loop_
_entity.id
_entity.type
_entity.pdbx_description
1 polymer ?
#
loop_
_entity_poly.entity_id
_entity_poly.type
_entity_poly.pdbx_seq_one_letter_code
_entity_poly.pdbx_strand_id
1 'polypeptide(L)'
;MTTRAYLLIATGVFITAVTGSDLIARMTIAGNPLGVALAEHLHWASLTVAGIAFLFVPFVGVAFICGSANRRTKTRSAVALFVVALAVLAYFYYGGFQASQHAMLDKKWTAAALSIGLLPFFIGLPLLGVVAIAAAVLVLIDRRETVQAASLNS
;
A
#
# COMPACT_ATOMS: atom_id res chain seq x y z
N MET A 1 -14.39 -10.23 -8.04
CA MET A 1 -14.50 -8.95 -7.30
C MET A 1 -14.48 -7.78 -8.28
N THR A 2 -15.24 -6.72 -8.04
CA THR A 2 -15.21 -5.53 -8.89
C THR A 2 -14.02 -4.64 -8.53
N THR A 3 -13.49 -3.85 -9.48
CA THR A 3 -12.42 -2.86 -9.23
C THR A 3 -12.79 -1.88 -8.10
N ARG A 4 -14.08 -1.55 -7.97
CA ARG A 4 -14.61 -0.73 -6.86
C ARG A 4 -14.33 -1.36 -5.49
N ALA A 5 -14.51 -2.67 -5.35
CA ALA A 5 -14.25 -3.36 -4.10
C ALA A 5 -12.74 -3.35 -3.75
N TYR A 6 -11.86 -3.56 -4.74
CA TYR A 6 -10.41 -3.44 -4.55
C TYR A 6 -10.02 -2.03 -4.09
N LEU A 7 -10.59 -0.99 -4.69
CA LEU A 7 -10.33 0.40 -4.30
C LEU A 7 -10.80 0.69 -2.87
N LEU A 8 -12.02 0.28 -2.51
CA LEU A 8 -12.54 0.48 -1.14
C LEU A 8 -11.67 -0.21 -0.09
N ILE A 9 -11.22 -1.44 -0.36
CA ILE A 9 -10.32 -2.15 0.54
C ILE A 9 -8.96 -1.46 0.61
N ALA A 10 -8.40 -1.04 -0.53
CA ALA A 10 -7.13 -0.32 -0.55
C ALA A 10 -7.22 1.02 0.21
N THR A 11 -8.34 1.75 0.11
CA THR A 11 -8.60 2.94 0.92
C THR A 11 -8.65 2.63 2.41
N GLY A 12 -9.38 1.59 2.82
CA GLY A 12 -9.45 1.18 4.22
C GLY A 12 -8.07 0.81 4.77
N VAL A 13 -7.32 -0.01 4.04
CA VAL A 13 -5.96 -0.43 4.43
C VAL A 13 -5.01 0.76 4.44
N PHE A 14 -5.12 1.71 3.50
CA PHE A 14 -4.31 2.93 3.50
C PHE A 14 -4.55 3.75 4.77
N ILE A 15 -5.81 4.01 5.11
CA ILE A 15 -6.17 4.77 6.32
C ILE A 15 -5.62 4.06 7.56
N THR A 16 -5.85 2.74 7.67
CA THR A 16 -5.35 1.96 8.80
C THR A 16 -3.82 1.94 8.86
N ALA A 17 -3.13 1.80 7.73
CA ALA A 17 -1.68 1.76 7.66
C ALA A 17 -1.08 3.11 8.02
N VAL A 18 -1.57 4.21 7.46
CA VAL A 18 -1.02 5.56 7.73
C VAL A 18 -1.35 6.02 9.14
N THR A 19 -2.63 6.01 9.52
CA THR A 19 -3.05 6.47 10.85
C THR A 19 -2.55 5.54 11.94
N GLY A 20 -2.67 4.22 11.75
CA GLY A 20 -2.19 3.25 12.72
C GLY A 20 -0.68 3.35 12.95
N SER A 21 0.10 3.48 11.88
CA SER A 21 1.55 3.59 11.99
C SER A 21 2.00 4.86 12.68
N ASP A 22 1.42 6.02 12.32
CA ASP A 22 1.75 7.30 12.96
C ASP A 22 1.39 7.30 14.46
N LEU A 23 0.20 6.81 14.81
CA LEU A 23 -0.23 6.73 16.21
C LEU A 23 0.66 5.80 17.02
N ILE A 24 0.94 4.59 16.52
CA ILE A 24 1.81 3.64 17.21
C ILE A 24 3.20 4.23 17.37
N ALA A 25 3.77 4.84 16.34
CA ALA A 25 5.09 5.44 16.42
C ALA A 25 5.14 6.59 17.46
N ARG A 26 4.14 7.48 17.48
CA ARG A 26 4.04 8.56 18.48
C ARG A 26 3.87 8.03 19.91
N MET A 27 3.05 7.00 20.09
CA MET A 27 2.81 6.43 21.42
C MET A 27 4.02 5.67 21.96
N THR A 28 4.68 4.90 21.10
CA THR A 28 5.77 4.00 21.50
C THR A 28 7.14 4.67 21.51
N ILE A 29 7.41 5.59 20.57
CA ILE A 29 8.71 6.23 20.42
C ILE A 29 8.72 7.61 21.10
N ALA A 30 7.71 8.45 20.85
CA ALA A 30 7.63 9.77 21.48
C ALA A 30 6.99 9.76 22.88
N GLY A 31 6.37 8.63 23.29
CA GLY A 31 5.74 8.49 24.60
C GLY A 31 4.43 9.29 24.75
N ASN A 32 3.84 9.75 23.65
CA ASN A 32 2.62 10.55 23.68
C ASN A 32 1.40 9.70 24.07
N PRO A 33 0.48 10.21 24.91
CA PRO A 33 -0.79 9.55 25.15
C PRO A 33 -1.65 9.55 23.86
N LEU A 34 -2.52 8.54 23.70
CA LEU A 34 -3.32 8.34 22.48
C LEU A 34 -4.08 9.59 22.03
N GLY A 35 -4.69 10.33 22.96
CA GLY A 35 -5.45 11.55 22.63
C GLY A 35 -4.57 12.65 22.02
N VAL A 36 -3.36 12.82 22.54
CA VAL A 36 -2.39 13.80 22.00
C VAL A 36 -1.88 13.31 20.64
N ALA A 37 -1.51 12.03 20.52
CA ALA A 37 -1.06 11.45 19.25
C ALA A 37 -2.12 11.59 18.15
N LEU A 38 -3.40 11.38 18.48
CA LEU A 38 -4.50 11.53 17.54
C LEU A 38 -4.75 12.99 17.13
N ALA A 39 -4.77 13.90 18.08
CA ALA A 39 -4.95 15.33 17.79
C ALA A 39 -3.82 15.84 16.87
N GLU A 40 -2.58 15.43 17.15
CA GLU A 40 -1.43 15.82 16.36
C GLU A 40 -1.45 15.18 14.96
N HIS A 41 -1.82 13.90 14.86
CA HIS A 41 -2.01 13.21 13.58
C HIS A 41 -3.02 13.95 12.70
N LEU A 42 -4.18 14.30 13.25
CA LEU A 42 -5.23 15.02 12.52
C LEU A 42 -4.78 16.42 12.10
N HIS A 43 -4.07 17.12 12.97
CA HIS A 43 -3.51 18.43 12.66
C HIS A 43 -2.54 18.35 11.48
N TRP A 44 -1.55 17.45 11.53
CA TRP A 44 -0.60 17.24 10.44
C TRP A 44 -1.29 16.78 9.16
N ALA A 45 -2.25 15.86 9.26
CA ALA A 45 -3.00 15.37 8.11
C ALA A 45 -3.76 16.49 7.39
N SER A 46 -4.31 17.46 8.12
CA SER A 46 -4.99 18.62 7.54
C SER A 46 -4.04 19.57 6.80
N LEU A 47 -2.78 19.65 7.22
CA LEU A 47 -1.76 20.50 6.60
C LEU A 47 -1.11 19.83 5.39
N THR A 48 -0.99 18.50 5.38
CA THR A 48 -0.26 17.75 4.36
C THR A 48 -1.16 16.95 3.43
N VAL A 49 -2.28 17.53 3.00
CA VAL A 49 -3.27 16.85 2.13
C VAL A 49 -2.64 16.32 0.84
N ALA A 50 -1.78 17.12 0.19
CA ALA A 50 -1.07 16.69 -1.01
C ALA A 50 -0.11 15.52 -0.74
N GLY A 51 0.56 15.53 0.42
CA GLY A 51 1.43 14.43 0.85
C GLY A 51 0.66 13.14 1.10
N ILE A 52 -0.52 13.23 1.73
CA ILE A 52 -1.42 12.08 1.94
C ILE A 52 -1.91 11.52 0.60
N ALA A 53 -2.34 12.39 -0.32
CA ALA A 53 -2.78 11.97 -1.64
C ALA A 53 -1.65 11.24 -2.38
N PHE A 54 -0.42 11.73 -2.27
CA PHE A 54 0.75 11.10 -2.85
C PHE A 54 1.08 9.74 -2.20
N LEU A 55 0.99 9.65 -0.87
CA LEU A 55 1.12 8.40 -0.12
C LEU A 55 0.04 7.36 -0.47
N PHE A 56 -1.12 7.80 -0.96
CA PHE A 56 -2.21 6.91 -1.35
C PHE A 56 -2.01 6.28 -2.75
N VAL A 57 -1.24 6.91 -3.63
CA VAL A 57 -1.00 6.45 -5.01
C VAL A 57 -0.63 4.97 -5.12
N PRO A 58 0.34 4.41 -4.37
CA PRO A 58 0.69 2.99 -4.51
C PRO A 58 -0.45 2.04 -4.13
N PHE A 59 -1.27 2.38 -3.15
CA PHE A 59 -2.45 1.58 -2.77
C PHE A 59 -3.48 1.55 -3.90
N VAL A 60 -3.75 2.71 -4.50
CA VAL A 60 -4.63 2.86 -5.66
C VAL A 60 -4.10 2.08 -6.86
N GLY A 61 -2.80 2.22 -7.15
CA GLY A 61 -2.16 1.52 -8.26
C GLY A 61 -2.29 0.00 -8.14
N VAL A 62 -2.02 -0.56 -6.95
CA VAL A 62 -2.19 -1.99 -6.67
C VAL A 62 -3.65 -2.43 -6.89
N ALA A 63 -4.62 -1.65 -6.42
CA ALA A 63 -6.03 -1.92 -6.61
C ALA A 63 -6.46 -1.91 -8.09
N PHE A 64 -5.96 -0.95 -8.89
CA PHE A 64 -6.25 -0.88 -10.32
C PHE A 64 -5.61 -2.04 -11.08
N ILE A 65 -4.35 -2.36 -10.81
CA ILE A 65 -3.64 -3.47 -11.46
C ILE A 65 -4.36 -4.79 -11.15
N CYS A 66 -4.58 -5.11 -9.88
CA CYS A 66 -5.23 -6.36 -9.49
C CYS A 66 -6.70 -6.41 -9.93
N GLY A 67 -7.42 -5.29 -9.86
CA GLY A 67 -8.80 -5.20 -10.31
C GLY A 67 -8.96 -5.37 -11.83
N SER A 68 -8.00 -4.89 -12.63
CA SER A 68 -7.99 -5.09 -14.08
C SER A 68 -7.60 -6.52 -14.45
N ALA A 69 -6.60 -7.08 -13.77
CA ALA A 69 -6.17 -8.47 -13.94
C ALA A 69 -7.31 -9.44 -13.58
N ASN A 70 -8.05 -9.19 -12.49
CA ASN A 70 -9.16 -10.04 -12.04
C ASN A 70 -10.27 -10.25 -13.09
N ARG A 71 -10.38 -9.38 -14.11
CA ARG A 71 -11.32 -9.57 -15.24
C ARG A 71 -10.85 -10.63 -16.25
N ARG A 72 -9.57 -11.01 -16.20
CA ARG A 72 -8.88 -11.84 -17.21
C ARG A 72 -8.27 -13.13 -16.62
N THR A 73 -8.28 -13.30 -15.30
CA THR A 73 -7.68 -14.43 -14.56
C THR A 73 -8.62 -14.94 -13.46
N LYS A 74 -8.35 -16.14 -12.93
CA LYS A 74 -9.03 -16.72 -11.76
C LYS A 74 -9.02 -15.75 -10.58
N THR A 75 -10.20 -15.51 -10.00
CA THR A 75 -10.37 -14.50 -8.94
C THR A 75 -9.51 -14.74 -7.69
N ARG A 76 -9.23 -15.99 -7.34
CA ARG A 76 -8.44 -16.33 -6.14
C ARG A 76 -6.98 -15.85 -6.23
N SER A 77 -6.34 -15.98 -7.40
CA SER A 77 -4.94 -15.59 -7.59
C SER A 77 -4.76 -14.07 -7.58
N ALA A 78 -5.68 -13.34 -8.21
CA ALA A 78 -5.69 -11.88 -8.20
C ALA A 78 -5.91 -11.29 -6.79
N VAL A 79 -6.80 -11.90 -6.00
CA VAL A 79 -7.03 -11.49 -4.61
C VAL A 79 -5.80 -11.77 -3.74
N ALA A 80 -5.14 -12.93 -3.90
CA ALA A 80 -3.93 -13.25 -3.14
C ALA A 80 -2.80 -12.25 -3.43
N LEU A 81 -2.55 -11.94 -4.71
CA LEU A 81 -1.56 -10.94 -5.11
C LEU A 81 -1.87 -9.56 -4.50
N PHE A 82 -3.15 -9.16 -4.54
CA PHE A 82 -3.61 -7.90 -3.96
C PHE A 82 -3.35 -7.82 -2.44
N VAL A 83 -3.73 -8.86 -1.69
CA VAL A 83 -3.54 -8.90 -0.23
C VAL A 83 -2.06 -8.85 0.13
N VAL A 84 -1.21 -9.62 -0.57
CA VAL A 84 0.24 -9.61 -0.34
C VAL A 84 0.82 -8.23 -0.63
N ALA A 85 0.45 -7.60 -1.75
CA ALA A 85 0.94 -6.26 -2.09
C ALA A 85 0.53 -5.21 -1.06
N LEU A 86 -0.72 -5.25 -0.59
CA LEU A 86 -1.19 -4.36 0.47
C LEU A 86 -0.46 -4.56 1.79
N ALA A 87 -0.21 -5.82 2.18
CA ALA A 87 0.53 -6.14 3.39
C ALA A 87 1.98 -5.62 3.33
N VAL A 88 2.64 -5.76 2.17
CA VAL A 88 3.98 -5.22 1.93
C VAL A 88 3.97 -3.69 2.04
N LEU A 89 3.01 -3.00 1.40
CA LEU A 89 2.89 -1.54 1.55
C LEU A 89 2.69 -1.12 3.00
N ALA A 90 1.78 -1.77 3.72
CA ALA A 90 1.51 -1.47 5.12
C ALA A 90 2.76 -1.65 6.00
N TYR A 91 3.52 -2.73 5.79
CA TYR A 91 4.76 -3.00 6.52
C TYR A 91 5.82 -1.90 6.31
N PHE A 92 6.08 -1.53 5.05
CA PHE A 92 7.06 -0.49 4.76
C PHE A 92 6.62 0.89 5.22
N TYR A 93 5.33 1.20 5.15
CA TYR A 93 4.80 2.45 5.69
C TYR A 93 4.98 2.52 7.20
N TYR A 94 4.70 1.43 7.91
CA TYR A 94 4.95 1.32 9.34
C TYR A 94 6.41 1.60 9.69
N GLY A 95 7.35 0.95 8.99
CA GLY A 95 8.78 1.19 9.18
C GLY A 95 9.19 2.65 8.89
N GLY A 96 8.62 3.28 7.86
CA GLY A 96 8.90 4.68 7.54
C GLY A 96 8.39 5.66 8.59
N PHE A 97 7.20 5.42 9.17
CA PHE A 97 6.69 6.24 10.28
C PHE A 97 7.54 6.10 11.54
N GLN A 98 8.01 4.90 11.88
CA GLN A 98 8.94 4.71 12.99
C GLN A 98 10.28 5.44 12.76
N ALA A 99 10.87 5.27 11.56
CA ALA A 99 12.11 5.92 11.19
C ALA A 99 11.98 7.45 11.25
N SER A 100 10.84 7.99 10.83
CA SER A 100 10.53 9.41 10.92
C SER A 100 10.53 9.91 12.36
N GLN A 101 9.84 9.19 13.27
CA GLN A 101 9.79 9.57 14.68
C GLN A 101 11.17 9.51 15.34
N HIS A 102 11.97 8.48 15.07
CA HIS A 102 13.35 8.42 15.55
C HIS A 102 14.20 9.58 15.01
N ALA A 103 14.07 9.93 13.74
CA ALA A 103 14.77 11.07 13.16
C ALA A 103 14.30 12.42 13.73
N MET A 104 13.02 12.56 14.11
CA MET A 104 12.51 13.74 14.81
C MET A 104 13.14 13.88 16.20
N LEU A 105 13.26 12.79 16.96
CA LEU A 105 13.96 12.80 18.26
C LEU A 105 15.43 13.21 18.12
N ASP A 106 16.08 12.78 17.06
CA ASP A 106 17.46 13.16 16.71
C ASP A 106 17.61 14.59 16.17
N LYS A 107 16.53 15.38 16.10
CA LYS A 107 16.48 16.73 15.49
C LYS A 107 16.85 16.76 14.01
N LYS A 108 16.72 15.64 13.30
CA LYS A 108 16.98 15.48 11.86
C LYS A 108 15.68 15.63 11.07
N TRP A 109 15.09 16.83 11.10
CA TRP A 109 13.76 17.12 10.54
C TRP A 109 13.63 16.80 9.04
N THR A 110 14.68 17.06 8.26
CA THR A 110 14.72 16.73 6.83
C THR A 110 14.71 15.22 6.61
N ALA A 111 15.49 14.46 7.39
CA ALA A 111 15.49 13.01 7.31
C ALA A 111 14.12 12.42 7.72
N ALA A 112 13.48 13.01 8.74
CA ALA A 112 12.14 12.61 9.17
C ALA A 112 11.09 12.82 8.06
N ALA A 113 11.07 13.98 7.41
CA ALA A 113 10.15 14.26 6.31
C ALA A 113 10.43 13.37 5.08
N LEU A 114 11.70 13.19 4.72
CA LEU A 114 12.10 12.39 3.57
C LEU A 114 11.83 10.90 3.77
N SER A 115 11.96 10.38 4.99
CA SER A 115 11.72 8.96 5.30
C SER A 115 10.30 8.50 5.00
N ILE A 116 9.31 9.39 5.13
CA ILE A 116 7.92 9.11 4.77
C ILE A 116 7.64 9.56 3.34
N GLY A 117 8.05 10.79 2.98
CA GLY A 117 7.73 11.39 1.69
C GLY A 117 8.29 10.65 0.47
N LEU A 118 9.41 9.93 0.64
CA LEU A 118 10.03 9.15 -0.44
C LEU A 118 9.58 7.68 -0.49
N LEU A 119 8.76 7.19 0.46
CA LEU A 119 8.23 5.82 0.44
C LEU A 119 7.52 5.46 -0.88
N PRO A 120 6.66 6.32 -1.44
CA PRO A 120 5.97 5.98 -2.69
C PRO A 120 6.95 5.80 -3.86
N PHE A 121 8.11 6.47 -3.84
CA PHE A 121 9.11 6.35 -4.90
C PHE A 121 9.98 5.10 -4.73
N PHE A 122 10.53 4.85 -3.54
CA PHE A 122 11.47 3.73 -3.32
C PHE A 122 10.78 2.39 -3.12
N ILE A 123 9.59 2.37 -2.55
CA ILE A 123 8.84 1.14 -2.28
C ILE A 123 7.61 1.05 -3.19
N GLY A 124 6.84 2.14 -3.28
CA GLY A 124 5.59 2.17 -4.04
C GLY A 124 5.79 1.84 -5.53
N LEU A 125 6.62 2.60 -6.25
CA LEU A 125 6.84 2.40 -7.69
C LEU A 125 7.45 1.02 -8.02
N PRO A 126 8.50 0.54 -7.33
CA PRO A 126 9.02 -0.81 -7.59
C PRO A 126 7.99 -1.89 -7.31
N LEU A 127 7.22 -1.77 -6.21
CA LEU A 127 6.16 -2.72 -5.91
C LEU A 127 5.08 -2.73 -7.00
N LEU A 128 4.66 -1.56 -7.49
CA LEU A 128 3.72 -1.47 -8.62
C LEU A 128 4.26 -2.19 -9.86
N GLY A 129 5.55 -2.03 -10.17
CA GLY A 129 6.21 -2.76 -11.25
C GLY A 129 6.16 -4.27 -11.05
N VAL A 130 6.52 -4.75 -9.87
CA VAL A 130 6.48 -6.19 -9.52
C VAL A 130 5.06 -6.73 -9.59
N VAL A 131 4.08 -6.02 -9.05
CA VAL A 131 2.67 -6.42 -9.06
C VAL A 131 2.11 -6.43 -10.49
N ALA A 132 2.49 -5.45 -11.33
CA ALA A 132 2.09 -5.43 -12.74
C ALA A 132 2.65 -6.63 -13.51
N ILE A 133 3.94 -6.94 -13.32
CA ILE A 133 4.58 -8.11 -13.95
C ILE A 133 3.93 -9.40 -13.45
N ALA A 134 3.76 -9.57 -12.14
CA ALA A 134 3.12 -10.75 -11.56
C ALA A 134 1.69 -10.93 -12.07
N ALA A 135 0.92 -9.85 -12.14
CA ALA A 135 -0.43 -9.87 -12.71
C ALA A 135 -0.43 -10.27 -14.19
N ALA A 136 0.51 -9.76 -14.99
CA ALA A 136 0.65 -10.14 -16.40
C ALA A 136 1.01 -11.63 -16.55
N VAL A 137 1.94 -12.13 -15.75
CA VAL A 137 2.33 -13.55 -15.73
C VAL A 137 1.14 -14.44 -15.37
N LEU A 138 0.36 -14.08 -14.34
CA LEU A 138 -0.84 -14.84 -13.96
C LEU A 138 -1.88 -14.90 -15.08
N VAL A 139 -2.12 -13.78 -15.78
CA VAL A 139 -3.00 -13.76 -16.95
C VAL A 139 -2.49 -14.68 -18.07
N LEU A 140 -1.17 -14.70 -18.30
CA LEU A 140 -0.57 -15.54 -19.35
C LEU A 140 -0.66 -17.03 -19.00
N ILE A 141 -0.45 -17.41 -17.74
CA ILE A 141 -0.56 -18.80 -17.26
C ILE A 141 -2.00 -19.29 -17.41
N ASP A 142 -2.98 -18.53 -16.90
CA ASP A 142 -4.40 -18.92 -16.99
C ASP A 142 -4.85 -19.09 -18.45
N ARG A 143 -4.37 -18.25 -19.38
CA ARG A 143 -4.66 -18.40 -20.82
C ARG A 143 -4.11 -19.72 -21.38
N ARG A 144 -2.89 -20.12 -20.99
CA ARG A 144 -2.29 -21.39 -21.46
C ARG A 144 -3.09 -22.59 -21.00
N GLU A 145 -3.54 -22.61 -19.75
CA GLU A 145 -4.40 -23.68 -19.22
C GLU A 145 -5.70 -23.80 -20.00
N THR A 146 -6.35 -22.66 -20.33
CA THR A 146 -7.59 -22.69 -21.11
C THR A 146 -7.42 -23.22 -22.54
N VAL A 147 -6.30 -22.90 -23.20
CA VAL A 147 -6.02 -23.38 -24.56
C VAL A 147 -5.72 -24.88 -24.56
N GLN A 148 -4.92 -25.36 -23.60
CA GLN A 148 -4.61 -26.79 -23.47
C GLN A 148 -5.85 -27.63 -23.16
N ALA A 149 -6.74 -27.14 -22.29
CA ALA A 149 -8.00 -27.81 -21.99
C ALA A 149 -8.91 -27.90 -23.23
N ALA A 150 -8.90 -26.90 -24.11
CA ALA A 150 -9.67 -26.93 -25.35
C ALA A 150 -9.12 -27.96 -26.35
N SER A 151 -7.79 -28.10 -26.47
CA SER A 151 -7.16 -29.06 -27.39
C SER A 151 -7.29 -30.53 -26.97
N LEU A 152 -7.56 -30.82 -25.69
CA LEU A 152 -7.76 -32.19 -25.20
C LEU A 152 -9.20 -32.69 -25.41
N ASN A 153 -10.13 -31.80 -25.69
CA ASN A 153 -11.55 -32.11 -25.90
C ASN A 153 -11.97 -32.12 -27.37
N SER A 154 -11.04 -31.84 -28.30
CA SER A 154 -11.21 -31.88 -29.76
C SER A 154 -10.57 -33.12 -30.35
#